data_AF-A0A8S3JSM4-F1
#
_entry.id   AF-A0A8S3JSM4-F1
#
_cell.length_a   1.000
_cell.length_b   1.000
_cell.length_c   1.000
_cell.angle_alpha   90.00
_cell.angle_beta   90.00
_cell.angle_gamma   90.00
#
_symmetry.space_group_name_H-M   'P 1'
#
loop_
_entity.id
_entity.type
_entity.pdbx_description
1 polymer ?
#
loop_
_entity_poly.entity_id
_entity_poly.type
_entity_poly.pdbx_seq_one_letter_code
_entity_poly.pdbx_strand_id
1 'polypeptide(L)' 'MNSYGPRCFIDRLCQMKIGRNPCQNGGTCLTKYQHYNLIDAYICQCPKSYFGPICQYRS' A
#
# COMPACT_ATOMS: atom_id res chain seq x y z
N MET A 1 -25.61 17.29 0.04
CA MET A 1 -25.58 15.92 0.62
C MET A 1 -24.13 15.48 0.62
N ASN A 2 -23.54 15.31 1.80
CA ASN A 2 -22.10 15.37 2.06
C ASN A 2 -21.37 14.11 1.57
N SER A 3 -20.42 14.29 0.64
CA SER A 3 -19.49 13.24 0.23
C SER A 3 -18.06 13.66 0.53
N TYR A 4 -17.67 13.29 1.75
CA TYR A 4 -16.35 13.19 2.36
C TYR A 4 -15.15 13.17 1.39
N GLY A 5 -14.27 14.17 1.52
CA GLY A 5 -12.84 14.10 1.20
C GLY A 5 -12.44 13.80 -0.25
N PRO A 6 -11.15 13.95 -0.61
CA PRO A 6 -10.62 13.51 -1.90
C PRO A 6 -10.58 11.96 -1.94
N ARG A 7 -11.75 11.33 -2.04
CA ARG A 7 -11.92 9.88 -2.09
C ARG A 7 -11.50 9.35 -3.47
N CYS A 8 -10.40 8.60 -3.45
CA CYS A 8 -9.90 7.69 -4.50
C CYS A 8 -9.03 8.27 -5.64
N PHE A 9 -8.23 9.31 -5.39
CA PHE A 9 -7.15 9.70 -6.32
C PHE A 9 -5.75 9.77 -5.68
N ILE A 10 -5.55 9.10 -4.54
CA ILE A 10 -4.22 8.97 -3.93
C ILE A 10 -3.83 7.48 -3.94
N ASP A 11 -3.58 6.96 -5.13
CA ASP A 11 -3.01 5.61 -5.34
C ASP A 11 -1.61 5.71 -5.96
N ARG A 12 -0.94 6.87 -5.90
CA ARG A 12 0.41 7.02 -6.44
C ARG A 12 1.47 6.21 -5.69
N LEU A 13 1.17 5.73 -4.48
CA LEU A 13 2.10 4.99 -3.62
C LEU A 13 2.14 3.50 -3.92
N CYS A 14 0.98 2.87 -4.15
CA CYS A 14 0.91 1.48 -4.60
C CYS A 14 1.00 1.34 -6.13
N GLN A 15 0.70 2.43 -6.86
CA GLN A 15 0.95 2.57 -8.30
C GLN A 15 2.14 3.48 -8.60
N MET A 16 3.27 3.26 -7.92
CA MET A 16 4.52 3.96 -8.22
C MET A 16 5.02 3.57 -9.62
N LYS A 17 4.48 4.26 -10.62
CA LYS A 17 5.00 4.56 -11.96
C LYS A 17 5.22 3.44 -12.98
N ILE A 18 5.21 2.15 -12.63
CA ILE A 18 5.13 1.03 -13.62
C ILE A 18 4.19 -0.03 -13.07
N GLY A 19 2.87 0.23 -13.01
CA GLY A 19 1.76 -0.74 -12.90
C GLY A 19 1.94 -2.04 -12.09
N ARG A 20 2.84 -2.08 -11.10
CA ARG A 20 3.30 -3.29 -10.43
C ARG A 20 3.23 -3.03 -8.95
N ASN A 21 2.39 -3.83 -8.31
CA ASN A 21 2.28 -3.91 -6.88
C ASN A 21 3.67 -4.14 -6.26
N PRO A 22 4.15 -3.28 -5.34
CA PRO A 22 5.49 -3.41 -4.76
C PRO A 22 5.63 -4.64 -3.85
N CYS A 23 4.52 -5.24 -3.43
CA CYS A 23 4.51 -6.44 -2.60
C CYS A 23 4.66 -7.71 -3.46
N GLN A 24 5.56 -8.60 -3.05
CA GLN A 24 5.81 -9.89 -3.67
C GLN A 24 4.86 -10.97 -3.13
N ASN A 25 4.90 -12.16 -3.74
CA ASN A 25 4.25 -13.37 -3.24
C ASN A 25 2.74 -13.24 -2.97
N GLY A 26 2.06 -12.40 -3.75
CA GLY A 26 0.62 -12.16 -3.61
C GLY A 26 0.24 -11.23 -2.46
N GLY A 27 1.20 -10.45 -1.92
CA GLY A 27 0.91 -9.43 -0.91
C GLY A 27 0.07 -8.27 -1.46
N THR A 28 -0.79 -7.71 -0.63
CA THR A 28 -1.64 -6.57 -1.00
C THR A 28 -0.98 -5.27 -0.58
N CYS A 29 -0.74 -4.35 -1.52
CA CYS A 29 -0.24 -3.01 -1.18
C CYS A 29 -1.38 -2.14 -0.63
N LEU A 30 -1.13 -1.52 0.52
CA LEU A 30 -2.04 -0.61 1.20
C LEU A 30 -1.36 0.75 1.37
N THR A 31 -1.98 1.80 0.86
CA THR A 31 -1.54 3.18 1.07
C THR A 31 -1.97 3.64 2.46
N LYS A 32 -1.04 4.14 3.28
CA LYS A 32 -1.37 4.78 4.56
C LYS A 32 -1.26 6.30 4.41
N TYR A 33 -2.40 6.98 4.54
CA TYR A 33 -2.43 8.43 4.72
C TYR A 33 -2.70 8.74 6.19
N GLN A 34 -1.68 9.17 6.93
CA GLN A 34 -1.89 9.77 8.25
C GLN A 34 -2.12 11.27 8.09
N HIS A 35 -3.31 11.71 8.50
CA HIS A 35 -3.87 13.06 8.30
C HIS A 35 -3.19 14.18 9.14
N TYR A 36 -1.89 14.06 9.44
CA TYR A 36 -1.17 15.06 10.23
C TYR A 36 0.34 15.16 9.99
N ASN A 37 0.94 14.24 9.23
CA ASN A 37 2.29 14.36 8.70
C ASN A 37 2.33 13.53 7.42
N LEU A 38 2.54 14.18 6.28
CA LEU A 38 2.55 13.62 4.93
C LEU A 38 3.77 12.70 4.73
N ILE A 39 3.83 11.59 5.46
CA ILE A 39 4.73 10.50 5.10
C ILE A 39 3.93 9.66 4.12
N ASP A 40 4.18 9.90 2.85
CA ASP A 40 3.76 9.05 1.74
C ASP A 40 4.33 7.64 1.95
N ALA A 41 3.62 6.83 2.76
CA ALA A 41 4.04 5.48 3.14
C ALA A 41 3.05 4.44 2.60
N TYR A 42 3.61 3.39 2.00
CA TYR A 42 2.87 2.17 1.67
C TYR A 42 3.27 1.05 2.63
N ILE A 43 2.36 0.11 2.84
CA ILE A 43 2.59 -1.12 3.61
C ILE A 43 2.09 -2.31 2.80
N CYS A 44 2.86 -3.40 2.84
CA CYS A 44 2.46 -4.66 2.24
C CYS A 44 1.79 -5.57 3.27
N GLN A 45 0.56 -5.99 2.99
CA GLN A 45 -0.12 -7.01 3.75
C GLN A 45 0.24 -8.39 3.18
N CYS A 46 1.01 -9.16 3.94
CA CYS A 46 1.51 -10.47 3.50
C CYS A 46 0.55 -11.62 3.85
N PRO A 47 0.48 -12.67 3.01
CA PRO A 47 -0.19 -13.92 3.37
C PRO A 47 0.52 -14.63 4.54
N LYS A 48 -0.17 -15.55 5.23
CA LYS A 48 0.33 -16.26 6.43
C LYS A 48 1.71 -16.93 6.26
N SER A 49 2.10 -17.28 5.03
CA SER A 49 3.38 -17.94 4.71
C SER A 49 4.50 -16.99 4.32
N TYR A 50 4.26 -15.68 4.24
CA TYR A 50 5.27 -14.70 3.82
C TYR A 50 5.37 -13.54 4.80
N PHE A 51 6.55 -12.91 4.86
CA PHE A 51 6.84 -11.81 5.75
C PHE A 51 7.92 -10.88 5.18
N GLY A 52 8.16 -9.78 5.89
CA GLY A 52 9.10 -8.73 5.49
C GLY A 52 8.41 -7.52 4.83
N PRO A 53 9.16 -6.44 4.56
CA PRO A 53 8.61 -5.16 4.10
C PRO A 53 7.79 -5.24 2.80
N ILE A 54 8.12 -6.19 1.93
CA ILE A 54 7.43 -6.43 0.66
C ILE A 54 7.03 -7.90 0.51
N CYS A 55 6.88 -8.64 1.61
CA CYS A 55 6.56 -10.07 1.60
C CYS A 55 7.60 -10.92 0.83
N GLN A 56 8.88 -10.53 0.86
CA GLN A 56 9.94 -11.24 0.11
C GLN A 56 10.38 -12.55 0.77
N TYR A 57 10.15 -12.69 2.08
CA TYR A 57 10.59 -13.85 2.84
C TYR A 57 9.43 -14.82 3.02
N ARG A 58 9.73 -16.11 3.01
CA ARG A 58 8.78 -17.20 3.26
C ARG A 58 9.08 -17.85 4.60
N SER A 59 8.05 -18.12 5.39
CA SER A 59 8.13 -18.83 6.68
C SER A 59 8.06 -20.33 6.53
#